data_AF-A0A2E8RBP3-F1
#
_entry.id   AF-A0A2E8RBP3-F1
#
_cell.length_a   1.000
_cell.length_b   1.000
_cell.length_c   1.000
_cell.angle_alpha   90.00
_cell.angle_beta   90.00
_cell.angle_gamma   90.00
#
_symmetry.space_group_name_H-M   'P 1'
#
loop_
_entity.id
_entity.type
_entity.pdbx_description
1 polymer ?
#
loop_
_entity_poly.entity_id
_entity_poly.type
_entity_poly.pdbx_seq_one_letter_code
_entity_poly.pdbx_strand_id
1 'polypeptide(L)'
;METKKVRSSMTLVLIMVMSLFATLEFSDRAEGSEIVVTDAIQVVASGTHNDRMVTMDADSMGNTHFVWSRNTQHLYYKMLDPRGEVLIDETQISNPGTHRANHPDVAVDHDDNVHIVWTDKSGQWTIFYTLLDPSQDDQDGSSGLDAVLSIINDEEIASHQQNRDWPAVAVDSQNNPHIVWEDSYEQLDKFSNSLRYTTLC
;
A
#
# COMPACT_ATOMS: atom_id res chain seq x y z
N MET A 1 -59.42 21.72 -52.30
CA MET A 1 -58.15 21.01 -52.54
C MET A 1 -57.00 21.84 -51.95
N GLU A 2 -56.89 21.98 -50.62
CA GLU A 2 -55.78 22.77 -50.01
C GLU A 2 -55.39 22.35 -48.57
N THR A 3 -55.94 21.29 -48.00
CA THR A 3 -55.61 20.88 -46.61
C THR A 3 -54.38 19.97 -46.51
N LYS A 4 -53.86 19.46 -47.64
CA LYS A 4 -52.70 18.53 -47.68
C LYS A 4 -51.35 19.25 -47.61
N LYS A 5 -51.26 20.49 -48.13
CA LYS A 5 -50.02 21.27 -48.21
C LYS A 5 -49.63 21.90 -46.86
N VAL A 6 -50.61 22.36 -46.08
CA VAL A 6 -50.39 22.96 -44.75
C VAL A 6 -49.93 21.93 -43.72
N ARG A 7 -50.48 20.71 -43.74
CA ARG A 7 -50.06 19.62 -42.83
C ARG A 7 -48.59 19.27 -42.99
N SER A 8 -48.11 19.15 -44.23
CA SER A 8 -46.69 18.86 -44.51
C SER A 8 -45.74 19.99 -44.11
N SER A 9 -46.20 21.25 -44.19
CA SER A 9 -45.43 22.42 -43.77
C SER A 9 -45.32 22.52 -42.25
N MET A 10 -46.39 22.18 -41.52
CA MET A 10 -46.36 22.17 -40.06
C MET A 10 -45.46 21.06 -39.51
N THR A 11 -45.42 19.89 -40.16
CA THR A 11 -44.49 18.81 -39.77
C THR A 11 -43.04 19.22 -39.98
N LEU A 12 -42.73 19.93 -41.07
CA LEU A 12 -41.38 20.39 -41.36
C LEU A 12 -40.88 21.42 -40.33
N VAL A 13 -41.75 22.37 -39.95
CA VAL A 13 -41.46 23.35 -38.89
C VAL A 13 -41.26 22.66 -37.54
N LEU A 14 -42.07 21.65 -37.22
CA LEU A 14 -41.92 20.89 -35.98
C LEU A 14 -40.59 20.11 -35.94
N ILE A 15 -40.15 19.54 -37.06
CA ILE A 15 -38.85 18.85 -37.17
C ILE A 15 -37.69 19.84 -37.02
N MET A 16 -37.77 21.03 -37.63
CA MET A 16 -36.75 22.07 -37.45
C MET A 16 -36.67 22.57 -36.00
N VAL A 17 -37.81 22.73 -35.33
CA VAL A 17 -37.84 23.13 -33.92
C VAL A 17 -37.27 22.03 -33.02
N MET A 18 -37.64 20.77 -33.25
CA MET A 18 -37.05 19.62 -32.52
C MET A 18 -35.53 19.51 -32.73
N SER A 19 -35.03 19.84 -33.93
CA SER A 19 -33.59 19.82 -34.21
C SER A 19 -32.79 20.90 -33.46
N LEU A 20 -33.43 22.01 -33.07
CA LEU A 20 -32.83 23.03 -32.20
C LEU A 20 -32.72 22.57 -30.74
N PHE A 21 -33.55 21.62 -30.32
CA PHE A 21 -33.51 21.05 -28.97
C PHE A 21 -32.56 19.85 -28.86
N ALA A 22 -32.27 19.15 -29.95
CA ALA A 22 -31.28 18.07 -29.98
C ALA A 22 -29.83 18.56 -29.75
N THR A 23 -29.53 19.85 -29.99
CA THR A 23 -28.23 20.44 -29.66
C THR A 23 -28.13 20.94 -28.22
N LEU A 24 -29.22 20.89 -27.46
CA LEU A 24 -29.26 21.15 -26.02
C LEU A 24 -29.06 19.85 -25.23
N GLU A 25 -28.39 18.85 -25.80
CA GLU A 25 -27.81 17.76 -25.02
C GLU A 25 -26.89 18.42 -23.98
N PHE A 26 -27.31 18.32 -22.72
CA PHE A 26 -26.51 18.70 -21.60
C PHE A 26 -25.20 17.96 -21.74
N SER A 27 -24.11 18.70 -21.92
CA SER A 27 -22.79 18.13 -21.66
C SER A 27 -22.84 17.77 -20.18
N ASP A 28 -23.05 16.50 -19.88
CA ASP A 28 -22.63 15.93 -18.62
C ASP A 28 -21.14 16.22 -18.60
N ARG A 29 -20.76 17.31 -17.93
CA ARG A 29 -19.37 17.52 -17.56
C ARG A 29 -19.04 16.26 -16.80
N ALA A 30 -18.09 15.48 -17.31
CA ALA A 30 -17.41 14.53 -16.46
C ALA A 30 -17.01 15.32 -15.22
N GLU A 31 -17.63 15.01 -14.09
CA GLU A 31 -17.12 15.45 -12.80
C GLU A 31 -15.77 14.76 -12.70
N GLY A 32 -14.73 15.44 -13.18
CA GLY A 32 -13.37 15.04 -12.90
C GLY A 32 -13.31 14.92 -11.39
N SER A 33 -12.88 13.76 -10.91
CA SER A 33 -12.60 13.52 -9.50
C SER A 33 -11.93 14.77 -8.95
N GLU A 34 -12.64 15.55 -8.14
CA GLU A 34 -12.06 16.71 -7.48
C GLU A 34 -10.91 16.14 -6.67
N ILE A 35 -9.67 16.46 -7.06
CA ILE A 35 -8.53 16.22 -6.20
C ILE A 35 -8.73 17.19 -5.04
N VAL A 36 -9.42 16.70 -4.01
CA VAL A 36 -9.51 17.38 -2.72
C VAL A 36 -8.10 17.31 -2.17
N VAL A 37 -7.33 18.37 -2.42
CA VAL A 37 -6.07 18.59 -1.74
C VAL A 37 -6.44 18.94 -0.30
N THR A 38 -6.58 17.93 0.54
CA THR A 38 -6.67 18.13 1.98
C THR A 38 -5.35 18.68 2.50
N ASP A 39 -5.37 19.31 3.67
CA ASP A 39 -4.14 19.65 4.36
C ASP A 39 -3.28 18.40 4.56
N ALA A 40 -1.96 18.58 4.63
CA ALA A 40 -1.03 17.47 4.80
C ALA A 40 -1.36 16.68 6.08
N ILE A 41 -1.69 15.41 5.94
CA ILE A 41 -1.99 14.52 7.06
C ILE A 41 -0.66 14.09 7.69
N GLN A 42 -0.50 14.36 8.98
CA GLN A 42 0.66 13.91 9.74
C GLN A 42 0.48 12.43 10.11
N VAL A 43 1.22 11.55 9.43
CA VAL A 43 1.17 10.10 9.68
C VAL A 43 1.79 9.74 11.04
N VAL A 44 2.89 10.42 11.42
CA VAL A 44 3.60 10.17 12.68
C VAL A 44 3.89 11.47 13.42
N ALA A 45 3.51 11.52 14.70
CA ALA A 45 3.87 12.59 15.62
C ALA A 45 5.21 12.27 16.30
N SER A 46 6.31 12.40 15.56
CA SER A 46 7.68 11.99 15.95
C SER A 46 8.32 12.77 17.11
N GLY A 47 7.56 13.29 18.09
CA GLY A 47 8.01 14.22 19.13
C GLY A 47 9.45 14.02 19.62
N THR A 48 9.74 12.88 20.26
CA THR A 48 11.09 12.49 20.72
C THR A 48 11.68 11.30 19.95
N HIS A 49 10.93 10.78 18.98
CA HIS A 49 11.28 9.56 18.25
C HIS A 49 11.89 9.89 16.90
N ASN A 50 12.90 9.11 16.51
CA ASN A 50 13.52 9.23 15.20
C ASN A 50 12.92 8.19 14.26
N ASP A 51 11.78 8.52 13.68
CA ASP A 51 11.08 7.68 12.70
C ASP A 51 11.70 7.86 11.30
N ARG A 52 12.03 6.75 10.64
CA ARG A 52 12.74 6.74 9.34
C ARG A 52 12.32 5.55 8.51
N MET A 53 12.68 5.61 7.23
CA MET A 53 12.50 4.51 6.27
C MET A 53 11.02 4.09 6.21
N VAL A 54 10.14 5.09 6.05
CA VAL A 54 8.72 4.83 5.86
C VAL A 54 8.51 4.20 4.49
N THR A 55 7.69 3.16 4.46
CA THR A 55 7.14 2.55 3.26
C THR A 55 5.63 2.46 3.42
N MET A 56 4.90 2.41 2.31
CA MET A 56 3.45 2.35 2.32
C MET A 56 2.89 1.64 1.11
N ASP A 57 1.72 1.02 1.30
CA ASP A 57 0.89 0.45 0.24
C ASP A 57 -0.59 0.55 0.63
N ALA A 58 -1.51 0.28 -0.29
CA ALA A 58 -2.94 0.42 -0.07
C ALA A 58 -3.71 -0.88 -0.30
N ASP A 59 -4.74 -1.12 0.52
CA ASP A 59 -5.64 -2.27 0.36
C ASP A 59 -6.74 -2.04 -0.68
N SER A 60 -7.59 -3.06 -0.89
CA SER A 60 -8.69 -3.03 -1.84
C SER A 60 -9.77 -1.99 -1.53
N MET A 61 -9.88 -1.56 -0.27
CA MET A 61 -10.81 -0.52 0.20
C MET A 61 -10.20 0.89 0.14
N GLY A 62 -8.91 0.99 -0.19
CA GLY A 62 -8.16 2.24 -0.25
C GLY A 62 -7.61 2.69 1.11
N ASN A 63 -7.65 1.85 2.14
CA ASN A 63 -6.94 2.12 3.37
C ASN A 63 -5.44 2.08 3.08
N THR A 64 -4.69 2.98 3.71
CA THR A 64 -3.24 3.08 3.51
C THR A 64 -2.51 2.47 4.70
N HIS A 65 -1.60 1.55 4.41
CA HIS A 65 -0.77 0.82 5.34
C HIS A 65 0.59 1.49 5.40
N PHE A 66 1.00 1.95 6.57
CA PHE A 66 2.30 2.56 6.78
C PHE A 66 3.17 1.65 7.63
N VAL A 67 4.41 1.46 7.20
CA VAL A 67 5.43 0.75 7.97
C VAL A 67 6.68 1.61 8.05
N TRP A 68 7.27 1.74 9.23
CA TRP A 68 8.51 2.49 9.41
C TRP A 68 9.37 1.91 10.53
N SER A 69 10.64 2.30 10.53
CA SER A 69 11.55 2.00 11.64
C SER A 69 11.59 3.19 12.61
N ARG A 70 11.35 2.92 13.89
CA ARG A 70 11.51 3.90 14.97
C ARG A 70 12.85 3.71 15.65
N ASN A 71 13.63 4.79 15.75
CA ASN A 71 14.97 4.81 16.36
C ASN A 71 15.97 3.81 15.75
N THR A 72 15.70 3.28 14.55
CA THR A 72 16.50 2.19 13.93
C THR A 72 16.57 0.96 14.82
N GLN A 73 15.50 0.70 15.60
CA GLN A 73 15.41 -0.43 16.52
C GLN A 73 14.28 -1.36 16.11
N HIS A 74 13.05 -0.84 16.14
CA HIS A 74 11.83 -1.63 15.97
C HIS A 74 11.01 -1.14 14.78
N LEU A 75 10.25 -2.07 14.20
CA LEU A 75 9.25 -1.75 13.19
C LEU A 75 7.92 -1.39 13.83
N TYR A 76 7.29 -0.38 13.22
CA TYR A 76 5.98 0.12 13.58
C TYR A 76 5.08 0.10 12.36
N TYR A 77 3.80 -0.17 12.62
CA TYR A 77 2.72 -0.22 11.66
C TYR A 77 1.62 0.78 12.05
N LYS A 78 0.94 1.35 11.05
CA LYS A 78 -0.25 2.20 11.20
C LYS A 78 -1.14 2.04 9.99
N MET A 79 -2.45 2.10 10.20
CA MET A 79 -3.44 2.04 9.13
C MET A 79 -4.34 3.26 9.17
N LEU A 80 -4.52 3.89 8.00
CA LEU A 80 -5.43 5.01 7.81
C LEU A 80 -6.51 4.65 6.81
N ASP A 81 -7.71 5.17 6.98
CA ASP A 81 -8.76 5.08 5.97
C ASP A 81 -8.46 6.01 4.76
N PRO A 82 -9.23 5.92 3.65
CA PRO A 82 -9.02 6.78 2.48
C PRO A 82 -9.22 8.28 2.75
N ARG A 83 -9.78 8.65 3.91
CA ARG A 83 -10.03 10.02 4.35
C ARG A 83 -8.94 10.52 5.30
N GLY A 84 -8.00 9.66 5.71
CA GLY A 84 -6.92 9.97 6.63
C GLY A 84 -7.23 9.73 8.10
N GLU A 85 -8.38 9.14 8.43
CA GLU A 85 -8.72 8.77 9.80
C GLU A 85 -7.95 7.53 10.22
N VAL A 86 -7.53 7.48 11.48
CA VAL A 86 -6.76 6.36 12.02
C VAL A 86 -7.70 5.18 12.26
N LEU A 87 -7.38 4.04 11.63
CA LEU A 87 -8.06 2.76 11.89
C LEU A 87 -7.26 1.92 12.89
N ILE A 88 -5.94 1.88 12.73
CA ILE A 88 -5.01 1.25 13.68
C ILE A 88 -3.90 2.25 13.92
N ASP A 89 -3.75 2.70 15.16
CA ASP A 89 -2.67 3.64 15.51
C ASP A 89 -1.33 2.92 15.63
N GLU A 90 -0.26 3.68 15.88
CA GLU A 90 1.10 3.18 15.95
C GLU A 90 1.22 1.90 16.79
N THR A 91 1.56 0.81 16.12
CA THR A 91 1.66 -0.52 16.71
C THR A 91 3.04 -1.08 16.40
N GLN A 92 3.80 -1.46 17.43
CA GLN A 92 5.07 -2.16 17.21
C GLN A 92 4.77 -3.58 16.73
N ILE A 93 5.34 -3.96 15.58
CA ILE A 93 5.12 -5.27 14.93
C ILE A 93 6.37 -6.15 14.91
N SER A 94 7.53 -5.62 15.29
CA SER A 94 8.73 -6.45 15.49
C SER A 94 8.74 -7.03 16.89
N ASN A 95 9.23 -8.27 17.02
CA ASN A 95 9.36 -8.95 18.29
C ASN A 95 10.14 -8.13 19.36
N PRO A 96 9.87 -8.36 20.66
CA PRO A 96 10.66 -7.79 21.73
C PRO A 96 12.11 -8.27 21.64
N GLY A 97 13.07 -7.35 21.66
CA GLY A 97 14.47 -7.73 21.51
C GLY A 97 15.38 -6.56 21.18
N THR A 98 16.66 -6.86 21.01
CA THR A 98 17.62 -5.89 20.47
C THR A 98 17.67 -6.06 18.96
N HIS A 99 16.78 -5.37 18.26
CA HIS A 99 16.78 -5.33 16.80
C HIS A 99 17.42 -4.05 16.30
N ARG A 100 17.87 -4.09 15.05
CA ARG A 100 18.17 -2.93 14.22
C ARG A 100 17.39 -3.05 12.93
N ALA A 101 16.08 -2.83 13.02
CA ALA A 101 15.20 -2.82 11.88
C ALA A 101 15.61 -1.73 10.88
N ASN A 102 15.90 -2.14 9.65
CA ASN A 102 16.31 -1.27 8.54
C ASN A 102 15.59 -1.67 7.26
N HIS A 103 15.37 -0.67 6.40
CA HIS A 103 14.85 -0.81 5.04
C HIS A 103 13.62 -1.73 4.96
N PRO A 104 12.53 -1.41 5.66
CA PRO A 104 11.29 -2.14 5.45
C PRO A 104 10.76 -1.89 4.04
N ASP A 105 10.16 -2.92 3.47
CA ASP A 105 9.34 -2.84 2.27
C ASP A 105 8.00 -3.55 2.52
N VAL A 106 6.95 -3.11 1.84
CA VAL A 106 5.57 -3.56 2.08
C VAL A 106 4.83 -3.80 0.78
N ALA A 107 4.01 -4.85 0.75
CA ALA A 107 3.05 -5.12 -0.31
C ALA A 107 1.74 -5.66 0.30
N VAL A 108 0.60 -5.20 -0.20
CA VAL A 108 -0.72 -5.71 0.19
C VAL A 108 -1.20 -6.74 -0.84
N ASP A 109 -1.72 -7.87 -0.37
CA ASP A 109 -2.24 -8.93 -1.24
C ASP A 109 -3.73 -8.77 -1.57
N HIS A 110 -4.28 -9.67 -2.38
CA HIS A 110 -5.68 -9.58 -2.83
C HIS A 110 -6.69 -9.90 -1.71
N ASP A 111 -6.23 -10.46 -0.59
CA ASP A 111 -7.04 -10.74 0.60
C ASP A 111 -6.87 -9.63 1.66
N ASP A 112 -6.26 -8.49 1.29
CA ASP A 112 -5.95 -7.35 2.14
C ASP A 112 -4.96 -7.66 3.29
N ASN A 113 -4.17 -8.73 3.19
CA ASN A 113 -3.07 -8.99 4.11
C ASN A 113 -1.83 -8.18 3.73
N VAL A 114 -1.05 -7.79 4.75
CA VAL A 114 0.11 -6.92 4.61
C VAL A 114 1.39 -7.74 4.73
N HIS A 115 2.10 -7.86 3.62
CA HIS A 115 3.39 -8.53 3.51
C HIS A 115 4.50 -7.53 3.79
N ILE A 116 5.32 -7.78 4.81
CA ILE A 116 6.38 -6.87 5.24
C ILE A 116 7.69 -7.61 5.23
N VAL A 117 8.71 -7.03 4.60
CA VAL A 117 10.09 -7.52 4.66
C VAL A 117 11.00 -6.46 5.21
N TRP A 118 12.01 -6.87 5.97
CA TRP A 118 12.94 -5.94 6.61
C TRP A 118 14.25 -6.60 6.99
N THR A 119 15.27 -5.79 7.22
CA THR A 119 16.61 -6.27 7.62
C THR A 119 16.85 -5.99 9.10
N ASP A 120 17.26 -7.01 9.86
CA ASP A 120 17.85 -6.83 11.18
C ASP A 120 19.39 -6.78 11.12
N LYS A 121 19.95 -5.61 11.39
CA LYS A 121 21.40 -5.38 11.44
C LYS A 121 22.02 -5.53 12.84
N SER A 122 21.29 -6.05 13.82
CA SER A 122 21.78 -6.26 15.19
C SER A 122 22.84 -7.37 15.28
N GLY A 123 22.81 -8.33 14.34
CA GLY A 123 23.70 -9.50 14.27
C GLY A 123 24.14 -9.84 12.85
N GLN A 124 23.72 -11.00 12.34
CA GLN A 124 24.10 -11.54 11.03
C GLN A 124 23.18 -11.07 9.89
N TRP A 125 22.91 -9.76 9.83
CA TRP A 125 22.16 -9.09 8.74
C TRP A 125 21.02 -9.96 8.20
N THR A 126 20.05 -10.20 9.07
CA THR A 126 18.97 -11.17 8.82
C THR A 126 17.86 -10.50 8.04
N ILE A 127 17.40 -11.15 6.96
CA ILE A 127 16.18 -10.76 6.27
C ILE A 127 15.01 -11.45 6.96
N PHE A 128 14.09 -10.65 7.49
CA PHE A 128 12.87 -11.09 8.13
C PHE A 128 11.67 -10.83 7.24
N TYR A 129 10.65 -11.67 7.41
CA TYR A 129 9.35 -11.54 6.78
C TYR A 129 8.25 -11.63 7.82
N THR A 130 7.32 -10.68 7.78
CA THR A 130 6.17 -10.59 8.68
C THR A 130 4.92 -10.47 7.81
N LEU A 131 3.88 -11.26 8.10
CA LEU A 131 2.58 -11.19 7.44
C LEU A 131 1.54 -10.74 8.47
N LEU A 132 0.88 -9.62 8.20
CA LEU A 132 -0.18 -9.09 9.05
C LEU A 132 -1.55 -9.25 8.39
N ASP A 133 -2.56 -9.51 9.21
CA ASP A 133 -3.97 -9.39 8.86
C ASP A 133 -4.62 -8.30 9.73
N PRO A 134 -4.76 -7.07 9.20
CA PRO A 134 -5.37 -5.96 9.91
C PRO A 134 -6.84 -6.18 10.29
N SER A 135 -7.53 -7.13 9.65
CA SER A 135 -8.93 -7.45 9.96
C SER A 135 -9.11 -8.21 11.29
N GLN A 136 -8.01 -8.69 11.88
CA GLN A 136 -8.01 -9.30 13.21
C GLN A 136 -8.11 -8.27 14.33
N ASP A 137 -7.84 -6.99 14.05
CA ASP A 137 -8.03 -5.88 14.98
C ASP A 137 -9.46 -5.31 14.87
N ASP A 138 -9.93 -4.62 15.91
CA ASP A 138 -11.27 -4.01 15.89
C ASP A 138 -11.32 -2.67 15.13
N GLN A 139 -10.15 -2.16 14.70
CA GLN A 139 -9.99 -0.98 13.86
C GLN A 139 -10.66 0.28 14.45
N ASP A 140 -10.67 0.39 15.79
CA ASP A 140 -11.34 1.47 16.51
C ASP A 140 -10.52 2.78 16.58
N GLY A 141 -9.36 2.79 15.92
CA GLY A 141 -8.41 3.89 15.90
C GLY A 141 -7.38 3.85 17.03
N SER A 142 -7.41 2.82 17.90
CA SER A 142 -6.38 2.60 18.92
C SER A 142 -5.18 1.81 18.38
N SER A 143 -4.11 1.72 19.17
CA SER A 143 -2.97 0.85 18.85
C SER A 143 -3.37 -0.61 19.00
N GLY A 144 -3.06 -1.43 18.00
CA GLY A 144 -3.28 -2.87 18.04
C GLY A 144 -2.22 -3.62 18.85
N LEU A 145 -2.24 -4.95 18.71
CA LEU A 145 -1.25 -5.86 19.29
C LEU A 145 -0.59 -6.69 18.19
N ASP A 146 0.74 -6.77 18.19
CA ASP A 146 1.51 -7.63 17.27
C ASP A 146 0.99 -9.07 17.24
N ALA A 147 0.75 -9.65 18.42
CA ALA A 147 0.26 -11.02 18.54
C ALA A 147 -1.17 -11.25 17.99
N VAL A 148 -1.93 -10.17 17.73
CA VAL A 148 -3.26 -10.24 17.11
C VAL A 148 -3.16 -10.04 15.60
N LEU A 149 -2.36 -9.07 15.17
CA LEU A 149 -2.19 -8.73 13.76
C LEU A 149 -1.37 -9.77 12.99
N SER A 150 -0.33 -10.33 13.60
CA SER A 150 0.66 -11.16 12.90
C SER A 150 0.16 -12.59 12.66
N ILE A 151 -0.03 -12.94 11.37
CA ILE A 151 -0.21 -14.32 10.91
C ILE A 151 1.14 -15.05 10.92
N ILE A 152 2.16 -14.42 10.32
CA ILE A 152 3.56 -14.88 10.33
C ILE A 152 4.37 -13.82 11.06
N ASN A 153 4.96 -14.20 12.19
CA ASN A 153 5.67 -13.30 13.06
C ASN A 153 7.19 -13.44 12.88
N ASP A 154 7.80 -12.46 12.23
CA ASP A 154 9.25 -12.31 12.01
C ASP A 154 9.95 -13.62 11.59
N GLU A 155 9.46 -14.25 10.52
CA GLU A 155 10.08 -15.45 9.97
C GLU A 155 11.46 -15.11 9.38
N GLU A 156 12.47 -15.87 9.79
CA GLU A 156 13.83 -15.73 9.26
C GLU A 156 13.90 -16.31 7.86
N ILE A 157 14.00 -15.45 6.85
CA ILE A 157 14.10 -15.86 5.45
C ILE A 157 15.55 -16.20 5.08
N ALA A 158 16.49 -15.38 5.55
CA ALA A 158 17.90 -15.58 5.25
C ALA A 158 18.79 -14.86 6.26
N SER A 159 19.73 -15.58 6.89
CA SER A 159 20.80 -15.00 7.73
C SER A 159 22.20 -15.34 7.21
N HIS A 160 23.14 -14.38 7.30
CA HIS A 160 24.56 -14.62 7.02
C HIS A 160 25.46 -13.48 7.56
N GLN A 161 26.72 -13.77 7.87
CA GLN A 161 27.68 -12.77 8.40
C GLN A 161 28.06 -11.61 7.45
N GLN A 162 27.45 -11.50 6.26
CA GLN A 162 27.80 -10.51 5.24
C GLN A 162 26.64 -9.54 4.99
N ASN A 163 26.97 -8.41 4.36
CA ASN A 163 26.07 -7.29 4.08
C ASN A 163 24.88 -7.72 3.20
N ARG A 164 23.76 -8.10 3.85
CA ARG A 164 22.45 -8.35 3.23
C ARG A 164 21.50 -7.24 3.58
N ASP A 165 21.03 -6.51 2.57
CA ASP A 165 20.26 -5.31 2.83
C ASP A 165 19.27 -5.03 1.70
N TRP A 166 18.44 -4.01 1.88
CA TRP A 166 17.45 -3.57 0.90
C TRP A 166 16.55 -4.71 0.40
N PRO A 167 15.83 -5.38 1.32
CA PRO A 167 14.85 -6.35 0.91
C PRO A 167 13.71 -5.61 0.18
N ALA A 168 13.12 -6.31 -0.79
CA ALA A 168 11.90 -5.88 -1.45
C ALA A 168 10.95 -7.06 -1.58
N VAL A 169 9.65 -6.79 -1.51
CA VAL A 169 8.59 -7.80 -1.61
C VAL A 169 7.58 -7.41 -2.68
N ALA A 170 7.12 -8.42 -3.41
CA ALA A 170 5.97 -8.29 -4.30
C ALA A 170 5.12 -9.54 -4.19
N VAL A 171 3.81 -9.39 -4.34
CA VAL A 171 2.87 -10.51 -4.22
C VAL A 171 2.34 -10.87 -5.61
N ASP A 172 2.22 -12.17 -5.88
CA ASP A 172 1.63 -12.66 -7.14
C ASP A 172 0.10 -12.78 -7.08
N SER A 173 -0.51 -13.15 -8.21
CA SER A 173 -1.97 -13.35 -8.32
C SER A 173 -2.54 -14.50 -7.49
N GLN A 174 -1.69 -15.28 -6.82
CA GLN A 174 -2.07 -16.36 -5.91
C GLN A 174 -1.80 -15.98 -4.45
N ASN A 175 -1.47 -14.71 -4.17
CA ASN A 175 -1.09 -14.19 -2.86
C ASN A 175 0.24 -14.74 -2.32
N ASN A 176 1.12 -15.28 -3.17
CA ASN A 176 2.44 -15.71 -2.73
C ASN A 176 3.43 -14.54 -2.74
N PRO A 177 4.21 -14.33 -1.66
CA PRO A 177 5.25 -13.32 -1.63
C PRO A 177 6.50 -13.79 -2.37
N HIS A 178 7.01 -12.92 -3.24
CA HIS A 178 8.31 -12.99 -3.87
C HIS A 178 9.21 -11.96 -3.21
N ILE A 179 10.23 -12.45 -2.51
CA ILE A 179 11.13 -11.63 -1.71
C ILE A 179 12.50 -11.61 -2.37
N VAL A 180 13.04 -10.42 -2.59
CA VAL A 180 14.39 -10.20 -3.11
C VAL A 180 15.21 -9.37 -2.15
N TRP A 181 16.53 -9.51 -2.18
CA TRP A 181 17.44 -8.69 -1.37
C TRP A 181 18.78 -8.50 -2.06
N GLU A 182 19.50 -7.46 -1.67
CA GLU A 182 20.90 -7.29 -2.01
C GLU A 182 21.74 -8.24 -1.16
N ASP A 183 22.55 -9.08 -1.79
CA ASP A 183 23.54 -9.90 -1.10
C ASP A 183 24.94 -9.59 -1.64
N SER A 184 25.85 -9.25 -0.73
CA SER A 184 27.28 -9.08 -1.02
C SER A 184 28.06 -10.40 -0.90
N TYR A 185 27.39 -11.54 -0.61
CA TYR A 185 28.02 -12.85 -0.46
C TYR A 185 28.35 -13.52 -1.80
N GLU A 186 29.66 -13.74 -2.03
CA GLU A 186 30.19 -14.53 -3.15
C GLU A 186 30.73 -15.89 -2.67
N GLN A 187 30.32 -16.97 -3.35
CA GLN A 187 31.00 -18.27 -3.25
C GLN A 187 32.16 -18.39 -4.28
N LEU A 188 32.23 -17.50 -5.28
CA LEU A 188 33.19 -17.55 -6.40
C LEU A 188 33.54 -16.14 -6.90
N ASP A 189 34.63 -15.59 -6.34
CA ASP A 189 35.48 -14.45 -6.76
C ASP A 189 35.17 -13.84 -8.15
N LYS A 190 34.06 -13.10 -8.27
CA LYS A 190 33.63 -12.47 -9.52
C LYS A 190 32.69 -11.29 -9.28
N PHE A 191 33.29 -10.19 -8.81
CA PHE A 191 32.78 -8.82 -8.76
C PHE A 191 31.34 -8.63 -9.27
N SER A 192 30.33 -8.58 -8.40
CA SER A 192 29.12 -7.73 -8.51
C SER A 192 28.15 -7.98 -7.36
N ASN A 193 27.53 -6.93 -6.81
CA ASN A 193 26.34 -7.03 -5.96
C ASN A 193 25.31 -7.93 -6.67
N SER A 194 24.86 -9.00 -6.01
CA SER A 194 23.93 -9.97 -6.62
C SER A 194 22.57 -9.86 -5.95
N LEU A 195 21.53 -9.69 -6.76
CA LEU A 195 20.15 -9.86 -6.31
C LEU A 195 19.90 -11.35 -6.04
N ARG A 196 19.29 -11.67 -4.91
CA ARG A 196 18.78 -13.00 -4.56
C ARG A 196 17.26 -12.97 -4.53
N TYR A 197 16.60 -14.11 -4.76
CA TYR A 197 15.15 -14.23 -4.68
C TYR A 197 14.76 -15.50 -3.93
N THR A 198 13.65 -15.45 -3.21
CA THR A 198 12.94 -16.62 -2.69
C THR A 198 11.44 -16.41 -2.83
N THR A 199 10.70 -17.51 -2.97
CA THR A 199 9.23 -17.52 -2.97
C THR A 199 8.80 -18.38 -1.80
N LEU A 200 7.89 -17.88 -0.96
CA LEU A 200 7.24 -18.68 0.07
C LEU A 200 5.93 -19.21 -0.52
N CYS A 201 5.68 -20.51 -0.37
CA CYS A 201 4.51 -21.22 -0.89
C CYS A 201 3.68 -21.80 0.25
#